data_AF-A0A9E3W9B0-F1
#
_entry.id   AF-A0A9E3W9B0-F1
#
_cell.length_a   1.000
_cell.length_b   1.000
_cell.length_c   1.000
_cell.angle_alpha   90.00
_cell.angle_beta   90.00
_cell.angle_gamma   90.00
#
_symmetry.space_group_name_H-M   'P 1'
#
loop_
_entity.id
_entity.type
_entity.pdbx_description
1 polymer ?
#
loop_
_entity_poly.entity_id
_entity_poly.type
_entity_poly.pdbx_seq_one_letter_code
_entity_poly.pdbx_strand_id
1 'polypeptide(L)' 'LEPRTVDVPDDLAAALAENPGVRAAFDALSNSVRKEHVRQVESAKAEETRNRRIANIIAKLGEE' A
#
# COMPACT_ATOMS: atom_id res chain seq x y z
N LEU A 1 14.35 1.40 18.82
CA LEU A 1 13.83 0.50 17.76
C LEU A 1 13.54 1.38 16.55
N GLU A 2 14.46 1.44 15.58
CA GLU A 2 14.16 2.09 14.31
C GLU A 2 13.00 1.34 13.66
N PRO A 3 11.91 2.02 13.25
CA PRO A 3 10.84 1.36 12.54
C PRO A 3 11.46 0.77 11.28
N ARG A 4 11.26 -0.53 11.04
CA ARG A 4 11.56 -1.14 9.74
C ARG A 4 10.66 -0.43 8.72
N THR A 5 11.12 0.67 8.15
CA THR A 5 10.38 1.35 7.10
C THR A 5 10.28 0.39 5.93
N VAL A 6 9.07 -0.03 5.63
CA VAL A 6 8.77 -0.75 4.40
C VAL A 6 8.97 0.26 3.29
N ASP A 7 9.81 -0.07 2.31
CA ASP A 7 10.00 0.75 1.12
C ASP A 7 8.68 0.71 0.34
N VAL A 8 7.90 1.79 0.36
CA VAL A 8 6.61 1.87 -0.33
C VAL A 8 6.84 2.54 -1.67
N PRO A 9 6.45 1.92 -2.81
CA PRO A 9 6.61 2.52 -4.11
C PRO A 9 5.78 3.80 -4.22
N ASP A 10 6.29 4.79 -4.96
CA ASP A 10 5.66 6.11 -5.11
C ASP A 10 4.20 6.05 -5.54
N ASP A 11 3.85 5.12 -6.44
CA ASP A 11 2.47 4.93 -6.90
C ASP A 11 1.51 4.52 -5.77
N LEU A 12 1.89 3.56 -4.93
CA LEU A 12 1.12 3.18 -3.75
C LEU A 12 1.09 4.30 -2.71
N ALA A 13 2.23 4.98 -2.48
CA ALA A 13 2.31 6.09 -1.53
C ALA A 13 1.40 7.26 -1.95
N ALA A 14 1.35 7.59 -3.24
CA ALA A 14 0.47 8.61 -3.80
C ALA A 14 -1.00 8.24 -3.59
N ALA A 15 -1.41 7.02 -3.94
CA ALA A 15 -2.80 6.57 -3.77
C ALA A 15 -3.24 6.53 -2.29
N LEU A 16 -2.32 6.17 -1.38
CA LEU A 16 -2.55 6.27 0.06
C LEU A 16 -2.72 7.73 0.50
N ALA A 17 -1.90 8.65 -0.02
CA ALA A 17 -1.95 10.07 0.34
C ALA A 17 -3.24 10.77 -0.12
N GLU A 18 -3.88 10.30 -1.19
CA GLU A 18 -5.21 10.80 -1.60
C GLU A 18 -6.31 10.51 -0.58
N ASN A 19 -6.10 9.52 0.30
CA ASN A 19 -7.08 9.07 1.29
C ASN A 19 -6.46 9.02 2.69
N PRO A 20 -6.48 10.12 3.47
CA PRO A 20 -5.78 10.19 4.75
C PRO A 20 -6.23 9.13 5.78
N GLY A 21 -7.50 8.71 5.74
CA GLY A 21 -7.99 7.60 6.58
C GLY A 21 -7.36 6.26 6.21
N VAL A 22 -7.26 5.97 4.91
CA VAL A 22 -6.63 4.76 4.38
C VAL A 22 -5.12 4.75 4.64
N ARG A 23 -4.46 5.91 4.54
CA ARG A 23 -3.05 6.05 4.93
C ARG A 23 -2.81 5.67 6.39
N ALA A 24 -3.65 6.17 7.30
CA ALA A 24 -3.55 5.82 8.72
C ALA A 24 -3.78 4.33 8.98
N ALA A 25 -4.76 3.73 8.30
CA ALA A 25 -5.01 2.29 8.36
C ALA A 25 -3.79 1.49 7.88
N PHE A 26 -3.18 1.88 6.75
CA PHE A 26 -1.96 1.24 6.23
C PHE A 26 -0.78 1.38 7.21
N ASP A 27 -0.57 2.56 7.78
CA ASP A 27 0.53 2.78 8.74
C ASP A 27 0.32 2.02 10.07
N ALA A 28 -0.92 1.78 10.47
CA ALA A 28 -1.27 0.95 11.63
C ALA A 28 -1.02 -0.55 11.39
N LEU A 29 -0.92 -0.99 10.13
CA LEU A 29 -0.61 -2.38 9.81
C LEU A 29 0.79 -2.78 10.29
N SER A 30 0.91 -4.07 10.61
CA SER A 30 2.19 -4.70 10.89
C SER A 30 3.13 -4.65 9.68
N ASN A 31 4.44 -4.53 9.93
CA ASN A 31 5.47 -4.45 8.88
C ASN A 31 5.40 -5.58 7.86
N SER A 32 5.03 -6.81 8.26
CA SER A 32 4.87 -7.94 7.36
C SER A 32 3.72 -7.74 6.36
N VAL A 33 2.59 -7.20 6.82
CA VAL A 33 1.40 -6.97 5.98
C VAL A 33 1.68 -5.83 5.00
N ARG A 34 2.32 -4.74 5.48
CA ARG A 34 2.78 -3.66 4.60
C ARG A 34 3.74 -4.16 3.52
N LYS A 35 4.72 -5.00 3.89
CA LYS A 35 5.64 -5.64 2.93
C LYS A 35 4.92 -6.51 1.92
N GLU A 36 3.89 -7.25 2.33
CA GLU A 36 3.12 -8.07 1.41
C GLU A 36 2.36 -7.22 0.38
N HIS A 37 1.69 -6.14 0.82
CA HIS A 37 1.04 -5.20 -0.08
C HIS A 37 2.01 -4.58 -1.09
N VAL A 38 3.14 -4.08 -0.61
CA VAL A 38 4.22 -3.55 -1.45
C VAL A 38 4.68 -4.59 -2.47
N ARG A 39 5.00 -5.81 -2.01
CA ARG A 39 5.45 -6.90 -2.90
C ARG A 39 4.42 -7.23 -3.97
N GLN A 40 3.13 -7.19 -3.65
CA GLN A 40 2.08 -7.38 -4.65
C GLN A 40 2.09 -6.27 -5.70
N VAL A 41 2.26 -5.02 -5.31
CA VAL A 41 2.36 -3.89 -6.25
C VAL A 41 3.62 -4.00 -7.11
N GLU A 42 4.78 -4.22 -6.50
CA GLU A 42 6.08 -4.32 -7.18
C GLU A 42 6.17 -5.52 -8.13
N SER A 43 5.55 -6.65 -7.77
CA SER A 43 5.57 -7.85 -8.60
C SER A 43 4.72 -7.70 -9.88
N ALA A 44 3.88 -6.67 -9.99
CA ALA A 44 3.12 -6.40 -11.20
C ALA A 44 4.02 -5.74 -12.26
N LYS A 45 4.24 -6.46 -13.37
CA LYS A 45 5.04 -5.98 -14.51
C LYS A 45 4.30 -4.98 -15.41
N ALA A 46 2.98 -5.09 -15.47
CA ALA A 46 2.13 -4.19 -16.24
C ALA A 46 1.55 -3.11 -15.32
N GLU A 47 1.62 -1.85 -15.76
CA GLU A 47 1.10 -0.69 -15.02
C GLU A 47 -0.40 -0.82 -14.72
N GLU A 48 -1.19 -1.35 -15.66
CA GLU A 48 -2.62 -1.59 -15.42
C GLU A 48 -2.85 -2.56 -14.25
N THR A 49 -2.07 -3.64 -14.18
CA THR A 49 -2.17 -4.61 -13.07
C THR A 49 -1.70 -4.00 -11.76
N ARG A 50 -0.66 -3.16 -11.82
CA ARG A 50 -0.17 -2.40 -10.66
C ARG A 50 -1.26 -1.51 -10.10
N ASN A 51 -1.86 -0.66 -10.94
CA ASN A 51 -2.94 0.24 -10.56
C ASN A 51 -4.15 -0.50 -10.00
N ARG A 52 -4.53 -1.65 -10.61
CA ARG A 52 -5.61 -2.49 -10.09
C ARG A 52 -5.30 -3.04 -8.69
N ARG A 53 -4.07 -3.46 -8.43
CA ARG A 53 -3.64 -3.94 -7.10
C ARG A 53 -3.64 -2.81 -6.07
N ILE A 54 -3.14 -1.64 -6.42
CA ILE A 54 -3.18 -0.45 -5.56
C ILE A 54 -4.63 -0.12 -5.20
N ALA A 55 -5.52 0.00 -6.21
CA ALA A 55 -6.93 0.30 -5.97
C ALA A 55 -7.60 -0.74 -5.05
N ASN A 56 -7.25 -2.03 -5.20
CA ASN A 56 -7.76 -3.07 -4.33
C ASN A 56 -7.26 -2.93 -2.87
N ILE A 57 -5.99 -2.57 -2.68
CA ILE A 57 -5.41 -2.30 -1.36
C ILE A 57 -6.12 -1.10 -0.72
N ILE A 58 -6.29 -0.01 -1.46
CA ILE A 58 -6.99 1.19 -0.95
C ILE A 58 -8.43 0.86 -0.58
N ALA A 59 -9.16 0.15 -1.44
CA ALA A 59 -10.53 -0.27 -1.15
C ALA A 59 -10.59 -1.14 0.11
N LYS A 60 -9.71 -2.14 0.24
CA LYS A 60 -9.68 -3.03 1.41
C LYS A 60 -9.42 -2.28 2.72
N LEU A 61 -8.63 -1.21 2.67
CA LEU A 61 -8.28 -0.39 3.84
C LEU A 61 -9.28 0.75 4.10
N GLY A 62 -10.10 1.10 3.13
CA GLY A 62 -11.14 2.12 3.25
C GLY A 62 -12.49 1.58 3.70
N GLU A 63 -12.69 0.26 3.64
CA GLU A 63 -13.90 -0.44 4.10
C GLU A 63 -13.86 -0.78 5.61
N GLU A 64 -12.79 -0.39 6.34
CA GLU A 64 -12.57 -0.66 7.78
C GLU A 64 -12.78 0.58 8.67
#